data_AF-A0A1W9L390-F1
#
_entry.id   AF-A0A1W9L390-F1
#
_cell.length_a   1.000
_cell.length_b   1.000
_cell.length_c   1.000
_cell.angle_alpha   90.00
_cell.angle_beta   90.00
_cell.angle_gamma   90.00
#
_symmetry.space_group_name_H-M   'P 1'
#
loop_
_entity.id
_entity.type
_entity.pdbx_description
1 polymer ?
#
loop_
_entity_poly.entity_id
_entity_poly.type
_entity_poly.pdbx_seq_one_letter_code
_entity_poly.pdbx_strand_id
1 'polypeptide(L)'
;LTSGNDNLALHSSLENRELCTQSLDHIGFIIHSPSEVDQWYAFLLEHQIVMKSVPRTHRDGARSFYCQDPDGNTVQFIYHPPLVKV
;
A
#
# COMPACT_ATOMS: atom_id res chain seq x y z
N LEU A 1 -0.79 -18.50 2.10
CA LEU A 1 -0.69 -17.28 1.28
C LEU A 1 0.62 -17.36 0.49
N THR A 2 0.66 -18.13 -0.59
CA THR A 2 1.84 -18.22 -1.46
C THR A 2 1.37 -18.55 -2.87
N SER A 3 0.94 -17.54 -3.61
CA SER A 3 0.67 -17.66 -5.05
C SER A 3 1.34 -16.53 -5.86
N GLY A 4 2.32 -15.84 -5.26
CA GLY A 4 3.15 -14.82 -5.89
C GLY A 4 4.61 -14.89 -5.42
N ASN A 5 5.49 -14.08 -6.04
CA ASN A 5 6.93 -14.05 -5.74
C ASN A 5 7.31 -13.22 -4.50
N ASP A 6 6.37 -12.48 -3.93
CA ASP A 6 6.60 -11.60 -2.78
C ASP A 6 5.91 -12.16 -1.53
N ASN A 7 6.63 -12.17 -0.39
CA ASN A 7 6.11 -12.61 0.89
C ASN A 7 6.46 -11.60 1.99
N LEU A 8 5.45 -11.17 2.73
CA LEU A 8 5.59 -10.36 3.94
C LEU A 8 5.14 -11.19 5.15
N ALA A 9 5.97 -11.26 6.18
CA ALA A 9 5.62 -11.85 7.46
C ALA A 9 5.56 -10.74 8.53
N LEU A 10 4.42 -10.64 9.20
CA LEU A 10 4.22 -9.73 10.33
C LEU A 10 4.17 -10.55 11.62
N HIS A 11 4.91 -10.10 12.63
CA HIS A 11 4.87 -10.69 13.96
C HIS A 11 4.38 -9.64 14.95
N SER A 12 3.42 -10.02 15.80
CA SER A 12 3.07 -9.21 16.96
C SER A 12 4.24 -9.19 17.93
N SER A 13 4.68 -8.02 18.36
CA SER A 13 5.53 -7.94 19.55
C SER A 13 4.67 -8.12 20.80
N LEU A 14 5.20 -8.81 21.80
CA LEU A 14 4.58 -8.93 23.13
C LEU A 14 4.94 -7.75 24.04
N GLU A 15 5.94 -6.98 23.63
CA GLU A 15 6.45 -5.79 24.33
C GLU A 15 6.14 -4.54 23.51
N ASN A 16 5.81 -3.46 24.23
CA ASN A 16 5.65 -2.13 23.65
C ASN A 16 7.07 -1.61 23.34
N ARG A 17 7.60 -1.95 22.16
CA ARG A 17 8.94 -1.52 21.75
C ARG A 17 8.92 -0.01 21.50
N GLU A 18 9.89 0.70 22.07
CA GLU A 18 10.15 2.08 21.65
C GLU A 18 10.44 2.10 20.13
N LEU A 19 10.01 3.16 19.46
CA LEU A 19 10.25 3.37 18.03
C LEU A 19 11.76 3.37 17.77
N CYS A 20 12.31 2.21 17.39
CA CYS A 20 13.70 2.08 16.99
C CYS A 20 13.92 2.79 15.65
N THR A 21 15.13 3.28 15.41
CA THR A 21 15.54 3.97 14.17
C THR A 21 15.41 3.12 12.89
N GLN A 22 15.04 1.85 12.99
CA GLN A 22 14.82 0.91 11.89
C GLN A 22 13.46 0.22 12.03
N SER A 23 12.36 0.99 11.99
CA SER A 23 11.01 0.45 11.81
C SER A 23 10.66 0.36 10.32
N LEU A 24 9.66 -0.45 9.99
CA LEU A 24 8.99 -0.32 8.69
C LEU A 24 8.42 1.10 8.60
N ASP A 25 8.58 1.77 7.47
CA ASP A 25 8.01 3.12 7.22
C ASP A 25 6.96 3.07 6.09
N HIS A 26 7.16 2.18 5.11
CA HIS A 26 6.35 2.13 3.91
C HIS A 26 6.29 0.72 3.31
N ILE A 27 5.09 0.27 2.97
CA ILE A 27 4.83 -0.93 2.17
C ILE A 27 3.88 -0.63 1.00
N GLY A 28 4.12 -1.26 -0.16
CA GLY A 28 3.28 -1.12 -1.35
C GLY A 28 2.65 -2.45 -1.79
N PHE A 29 1.38 -2.40 -2.19
CA PHE A 29 0.67 -3.49 -2.85
C PHE A 29 0.50 -3.17 -4.33
N ILE A 30 0.94 -4.10 -5.19
CA ILE A 30 0.73 -4.02 -6.64
C ILE A 30 -0.70 -4.45 -6.95
N ILE A 31 -1.39 -3.61 -7.70
CA ILE A 31 -2.79 -3.79 -8.11
C ILE A 31 -2.84 -4.05 -9.61
N HIS A 32 -3.76 -4.93 -10.04
CA HIS A 32 -3.79 -5.43 -11.42
C HIS A 32 -4.33 -4.40 -12.42
N SER A 33 -5.19 -3.48 -11.98
CA SER A 33 -5.79 -2.46 -12.83
C SER A 33 -5.90 -1.09 -12.15
N PRO A 34 -5.91 0.02 -12.90
CA PRO A 34 -6.10 1.34 -12.32
C PRO A 34 -7.49 1.51 -11.68
N SER A 35 -8.52 0.84 -12.19
CA SER A 35 -9.87 0.87 -11.59
C SER A 35 -9.91 0.17 -10.22
N GLU A 36 -9.14 -0.89 -10.02
CA GLU A 36 -9.06 -1.56 -8.72
C GLU A 36 -8.41 -0.66 -7.66
N VAL A 37 -7.50 0.24 -8.06
CA VAL A 37 -6.93 1.25 -7.13
C VAL A 37 -8.04 2.13 -6.57
N ASP A 38 -9.01 2.54 -7.39
CA ASP A 38 -10.13 3.37 -6.94
C ASP A 38 -11.12 2.56 -6.07
N GLN A 39 -11.34 1.29 -6.39
CA GLN A 39 -12.17 0.39 -5.57
C GLN A 39 -11.59 0.17 -4.18
N TRP A 40 -10.28 -0.06 -4.09
CA TRP A 40 -9.57 -0.17 -2.81
C TRP A 40 -9.66 1.13 -2.01
N TYR A 41 -9.50 2.28 -2.67
CA TYR A 41 -9.64 3.57 -2.00
C TYR A 41 -11.03 3.75 -1.39
N ALA A 42 -12.09 3.49 -2.16
CA ALA A 42 -13.47 3.58 -1.68
C ALA A 42 -13.74 2.62 -0.51
N PHE A 43 -13.33 1.36 -0.66
CA PHE A 43 -13.45 0.35 0.39
C PHE A 43 -12.77 0.79 1.70
N LEU A 44 -11.51 1.21 1.64
CA LEU A 44 -10.78 1.64 2.84
C LEU A 44 -11.36 2.92 3.45
N LEU A 45 -11.94 3.81 2.63
CA LEU A 45 -12.62 5.01 3.11
C LEU A 45 -13.90 4.66 3.88
N GLU A 46 -14.69 3.70 3.39
CA GLU A 46 -15.87 3.17 4.09
C GLU A 46 -15.49 2.54 5.44
N HIS A 47 -14.31 1.90 5.50
CA HIS A 47 -13.72 1.35 6.72
C HIS A 47 -13.00 2.40 7.59
N GLN A 48 -13.12 3.69 7.29
CA GLN A 48 -12.57 4.81 8.08
C GLN A 48 -11.05 4.75 8.26
N ILE A 49 -10.33 4.19 7.28
CA ILE A 49 -8.87 4.18 7.27
C ILE A 49 -8.34 5.59 7.01
N VAL A 50 -7.23 5.94 7.66
CA VAL A 50 -6.59 7.25 7.51
C VAL A 50 -5.94 7.37 6.14
N MET A 51 -6.54 8.19 5.27
CA MET A 51 -6.00 8.47 3.93
C MET A 51 -4.91 9.54 3.97
N LYS A 52 -3.75 9.26 3.37
CA LYS A 52 -2.66 10.23 3.17
C LYS A 52 -2.75 10.92 1.80
N SER A 53 -3.40 10.27 0.83
CA SER A 53 -3.69 10.88 -0.47
C SER A 53 -4.98 10.32 -1.08
N VAL A 54 -5.51 11.04 -2.06
CA VAL A 54 -6.49 10.50 -3.01
C VAL A 54 -5.77 9.74 -4.15
N PRO A 55 -6.46 8.86 -4.89
CA PRO A 55 -5.91 8.23 -6.08
C PRO A 55 -5.46 9.27 -7.11
N ARG A 56 -4.22 9.13 -7.58
CA ARG A 56 -3.62 9.99 -8.62
C ARG A 56 -3.02 9.14 -9.71
N THR A 57 -3.18 9.59 -10.95
CA THR A 57 -2.45 9.05 -12.10
C THR A 57 -1.18 9.88 -12.31
N HIS A 58 -0.05 9.18 -12.37
CA HIS A 58 1.28 9.74 -12.55
C HIS A 58 1.66 9.81 -14.02
N ARG A 59 2.77 10.49 -14.33
CA ARG A 59 3.22 10.72 -15.72
C ARG A 59 3.62 9.44 -16.45
N ASP A 60 4.06 8.43 -15.71
CA ASP A 60 4.43 7.11 -16.19
C ASP A 60 3.22 6.18 -16.42
N GLY A 61 2.00 6.68 -16.19
CA GLY A 61 0.76 5.91 -16.30
C GLY A 61 0.44 5.07 -15.06
N ALA A 62 1.29 5.10 -14.03
CA ALA A 62 0.96 4.48 -12.75
C ALA A 62 -0.23 5.21 -12.10
N ARG A 63 -1.05 4.47 -11.36
CA ARG A 63 -2.13 5.02 -10.54
C ARG A 63 -1.99 4.53 -9.12
N SER A 64 -1.97 5.44 -8.16
CA SER A 64 -1.79 5.06 -6.76
C SER A 64 -2.41 6.02 -5.76
N PHE A 65 -2.60 5.53 -4.54
CA PHE A 65 -2.88 6.34 -3.35
C PHE A 65 -2.09 5.82 -2.14
N TYR A 66 -2.10 6.59 -1.07
CA TYR A 66 -1.47 6.26 0.21
C TYR A 66 -2.47 6.34 1.36
N CYS A 67 -2.38 5.40 2.30
CA CYS A 67 -3.09 5.40 3.57
C CYS A 67 -2.14 5.01 4.73
N GLN A 68 -2.65 4.95 5.96
CA GLN A 68 -1.92 4.44 7.12
C GLN A 68 -2.52 3.12 7.59
N ASP A 69 -1.65 2.22 8.05
CA ASP A 69 -2.06 1.07 8.84
C ASP A 69 -2.22 1.44 10.33
N PRO A 70 -2.67 0.51 11.19
CA PRO A 70 -2.85 0.78 12.63
C PRO A 70 -1.58 1.17 13.39
N ASP A 71 -0.40 0.78 12.89
CA ASP A 71 0.89 1.09 13.50
C ASP A 71 1.49 2.40 12.93
N GLY A 72 0.78 3.08 12.03
CA GLY A 72 1.18 4.34 11.41
C GLY A 72 2.07 4.20 10.18
N ASN A 73 2.32 2.96 9.72
CA ASN A 73 3.11 2.72 8.52
C ASN A 73 2.37 3.26 7.29
N THR A 74 3.12 3.78 6.31
CA THR A 74 2.54 4.18 5.03
C THR A 74 2.23 2.94 4.20
N VAL A 75 0.98 2.80 3.78
CA VAL A 75 0.57 1.75 2.84
C VAL A 75 0.25 2.39 1.51
N GLN A 76 0.85 1.90 0.43
CA GLN A 76 0.59 2.32 -0.94
C GLN A 76 -0.17 1.23 -1.69
N PHE A 77 -1.21 1.63 -2.42
CA PHE A 77 -1.85 0.77 -3.42
C PHE A 77 -1.49 1.35 -4.78
N ILE A 78 -0.85 0.55 -5.64
CA ILE A 78 -0.33 1.03 -6.92
C ILE A 78 -0.61 0.06 -8.05
N TYR A 79 -1.29 0.55 -9.09
CA TYR A 79 -1.23 -0.01 -10.43
C TYR A 79 -0.04 0.63 -11.14
N HIS A 80 0.85 -0.19 -11.70
CA HIS A 80 1.93 0.27 -12.56
C HIS A 80 1.82 -0.46 -13.90
N PRO A 81 1.58 0.23 -15.04
CA PRO A 81 1.58 -0.42 -16.35
C PRO A 81 2.96 -1.06 -16.61
N PRO A 82 3.06 -2.16 -17.37
CA PRO A 82 4.34 -2.84 -17.56
C PRO A 82 5.44 -1.86 -17.99
N LEU A 83 6.56 -1.87 -17.26
CA LEU A 83 7.73 -1.00 -17.50
C LEU A 83 8.43 -1.28 -18.84
N VAL A 84 7.97 -2.28 -19.59
CA VAL A 84 8.56 -2.71 -20.85
C VAL A 84 7.80 -2.04 -22.00
N LYS A 85 8.43 -1.05 -22.63
CA LYS A 85 8.04 -0.62 -23.98
C LYS A 85 8.15 -1.84 -24.90
N VAL A 86 7.05 -2.20 -25.54
CA VAL A 86 7.06 -3.12 -26.69
C VAL A 86 7.79 -2.45 -27.85
#